data_AF-A0A6L3GLP3-F1
#
_entry.id   AF-A0A6L3GLP3-F1
#
_cell.length_a   1.000
_cell.length_b   1.000
_cell.length_c   1.000
_cell.angle_alpha   90.00
_cell.angle_beta   90.00
_cell.angle_gamma   90.00
#
_symmetry.space_group_name_H-M   'P 1'
#
loop_
_entity.id
_entity.type
_entity.pdbx_description
1 polymer ?
#
loop_
_entity_poly.entity_id
_entity_poly.type
_entity_poly.pdbx_seq_one_letter_code
_entity_poly.pdbx_strand_id
1 'polypeptide(L)'
;PTSTELTWSPNTTVPAQGQQAVDYAAAIYPMTLAAGEVSLEVVIDGATYTYAIPQITWEAGKRYIYSITMRSNDAEIGGENGQSVTIEGWTSTEEDITLVPVK
;
A
#
# COMPACT_ATOMS: atom_id res chain seq x y z
N PRO A 1 -19.90 10.74 7.95
CA PRO A 1 -18.46 10.46 7.74
C PRO A 1 -18.18 10.30 6.26
N THR A 2 -17.45 11.24 5.66
CA THR A 2 -17.03 11.17 4.26
C THR A 2 -15.93 10.11 4.19
N SER A 3 -16.20 8.98 3.54
CA SER A 3 -15.17 7.97 3.25
C SER A 3 -14.22 8.59 2.23
N THR A 4 -12.96 8.84 2.62
CA THR A 4 -11.93 9.23 1.66
C THR A 4 -11.41 7.94 1.03
N GLU A 5 -12.04 7.54 -0.07
CA GLU A 5 -11.60 6.38 -0.85
C GLU A 5 -10.44 6.81 -1.75
N LEU A 6 -9.26 6.22 -1.55
CA LEU A 6 -8.11 6.42 -2.42
C LEU A 6 -8.03 5.23 -3.37
N THR A 7 -8.65 5.35 -4.54
CA THR A 7 -8.63 4.30 -5.56
C THR A 7 -7.54 4.56 -6.57
N TRP A 8 -6.67 3.57 -6.81
CA TRP A 8 -5.67 3.62 -7.86
C TRP A 8 -5.57 2.26 -8.57
N SER A 9 -5.73 2.26 -9.89
CA SER A 9 -5.79 1.04 -10.71
C SER A 9 -4.71 1.08 -11.78
N PRO A 10 -3.49 0.63 -11.50
CA PRO A 10 -2.47 0.51 -12.52
C PRO A 10 -2.83 -0.65 -13.46
N ASN A 11 -3.01 -0.35 -14.75
CA ASN A 11 -3.13 -1.38 -15.78
C ASN A 11 -1.73 -1.92 -16.13
N THR A 12 -1.09 -2.63 -15.19
CA THR A 12 0.21 -3.27 -15.41
C THR A 12 0.11 -4.79 -15.44
N THR A 13 1.11 -5.43 -16.03
CA THR A 13 1.34 -6.87 -15.87
C THR A 13 2.05 -7.12 -14.54
N VAL A 14 1.55 -8.06 -13.73
CA VAL A 14 2.28 -8.54 -12.55
C VAL A 14 3.57 -9.22 -13.02
N PRO A 15 4.76 -8.79 -12.56
CA PRO A 15 6.02 -9.38 -12.98
C PRO A 15 6.11 -10.86 -12.56
N ALA A 16 6.70 -11.68 -13.43
CA ALA A 16 6.94 -13.10 -13.11
C ALA A 16 7.87 -13.24 -11.90
N GLN A 17 7.77 -14.35 -11.17
CA GLN A 17 8.63 -14.63 -10.02
C GLN A 17 10.12 -14.53 -10.43
N GLY A 18 10.89 -13.74 -9.67
CA GLY A 18 12.31 -13.48 -9.93
C GLY A 18 12.58 -12.30 -10.88
N GLN A 19 11.54 -11.64 -11.40
CA GLN A 19 11.66 -10.33 -12.06
C GLN A 19 11.55 -9.20 -11.03
N GLN A 20 11.94 -7.99 -11.42
CA GLN A 20 11.84 -6.81 -10.57
C GLN A 20 10.38 -6.57 -10.16
N ALA A 21 10.15 -6.35 -8.86
CA ALA A 21 8.84 -5.99 -8.34
C ALA A 21 8.38 -4.64 -8.88
N VAL A 22 7.07 -4.46 -8.98
CA VAL A 22 6.48 -3.17 -9.34
C VAL A 22 6.04 -2.49 -8.05
N ASP A 23 6.57 -1.30 -7.80
CA ASP A 23 6.30 -0.54 -6.59
C ASP A 23 5.33 0.60 -6.86
N TYR A 24 4.41 0.78 -5.91
CA TYR A 24 3.37 1.80 -5.97
C TYR A 24 3.30 2.54 -4.64
N ALA A 25 3.18 3.86 -4.71
CA ALA A 25 3.23 4.72 -3.54
C ALA A 25 2.19 5.83 -3.62
N ALA A 26 1.63 6.18 -2.47
CA ALA A 26 0.78 7.34 -2.28
C ALA A 26 1.22 8.10 -1.03
N ALA A 27 1.10 9.43 -1.07
CA ALA A 27 1.32 10.27 0.10
C ALA A 27 0.03 10.36 0.92
N ILE A 28 0.11 10.02 2.21
CA ILE A 28 -1.01 10.05 3.15
C ILE A 28 -0.66 10.98 4.31
N TYR A 29 -1.64 11.74 4.79
CA TYR A 29 -1.48 12.53 6.01
C TYR A 29 -1.26 11.63 7.23
N PRO A 30 -0.41 12.04 8.20
CA PRO A 30 -0.23 11.27 9.42
C PRO A 30 -1.57 11.04 10.14
N MET A 31 -1.84 9.79 10.51
CA MET A 31 -3.09 9.40 11.15
C MET A 31 -2.94 8.10 11.95
N THR A 32 -3.84 7.88 12.89
CA THR A 32 -3.95 6.63 13.64
C THR A 32 -5.17 5.87 13.14
N LEU A 33 -4.98 4.60 12.79
CA LEU A 33 -6.00 3.70 12.29
C LEU A 33 -6.30 2.62 13.34
N ALA A 34 -7.59 2.40 13.60
CA ALA A 34 -8.04 1.20 14.29
C ALA A 34 -7.91 -0.04 13.38
N ALA A 35 -7.85 -1.23 13.98
CA ALA A 35 -7.76 -2.46 13.22
C ALA A 35 -8.99 -2.63 12.30
N GLY A 36 -8.74 -2.84 11.00
CA GLY A 36 -9.79 -3.01 9.99
C GLY A 36 -10.52 -1.72 9.58
N GLU A 37 -10.06 -0.55 10.02
CA GLU A 37 -10.61 0.74 9.61
C GLU A 37 -10.32 1.05 8.13
N VAL A 38 -9.19 0.53 7.63
CA VAL A 38 -8.76 0.65 6.23
C VAL A 38 -8.43 -0.74 5.69
N SER A 39 -8.79 -0.99 4.44
CA SER A 39 -8.37 -2.17 3.69
C SER A 39 -7.53 -1.77 2.47
N LEU A 40 -6.57 -2.62 2.12
CA LEU A 40 -5.94 -2.63 0.82
C LEU A 40 -6.70 -3.62 -0.07
N GLU A 41 -7.18 -3.16 -1.22
CA GLU A 41 -7.81 -4.03 -2.22
C GLU A 41 -6.97 -4.05 -3.49
N VAL A 42 -6.71 -5.25 -3.99
CA VAL A 42 -5.90 -5.48 -5.18
C VAL A 42 -6.68 -6.40 -6.09
N VAL A 43 -6.88 -5.98 -7.34
CA VAL A 43 -7.60 -6.76 -8.35
C VAL A 43 -6.59 -7.30 -9.37
N ILE A 44 -6.51 -8.62 -9.49
CA ILE A 44 -5.60 -9.33 -10.40
C ILE A 44 -6.42 -10.31 -11.20
N ASP A 45 -6.40 -10.20 -12.53
CA ASP A 45 -7.18 -11.05 -13.45
C ASP A 45 -8.67 -11.18 -13.09
N GLY A 46 -9.25 -10.12 -12.49
CA GLY A 46 -10.64 -10.07 -12.05
C GLY A 46 -10.91 -10.69 -10.66
N ALA A 47 -9.92 -11.30 -10.02
CA ALA A 47 -10.01 -11.72 -8.62
C ALA A 47 -9.63 -10.56 -7.69
N THR A 48 -10.42 -10.35 -6.63
CA THR A 48 -10.16 -9.32 -5.62
C THR A 48 -9.51 -9.93 -4.39
N TYR A 49 -8.38 -9.38 -3.99
CA TYR A 49 -7.66 -9.71 -2.77
C TYR A 49 -7.75 -8.53 -1.81
N THR A 50 -8.28 -8.79 -0.62
CA THR A 50 -8.49 -7.76 0.41
C THR A 50 -7.60 -8.05 1.60
N TYR A 51 -6.86 -7.03 2.04
CA TYR A 51 -6.08 -7.05 3.27
C TYR A 51 -6.57 -5.98 4.23
N ALA A 52 -7.08 -6.40 5.38
CA ALA A 52 -7.47 -5.49 6.45
C ALA A 52 -6.22 -5.02 7.21
N ILE A 53 -5.97 -3.71 7.19
CA ILE A 53 -4.81 -3.13 7.87
C ILE A 53 -5.01 -3.27 9.39
N PRO A 54 -4.04 -3.86 10.13
CA PRO A 54 -4.12 -3.92 11.59
C PRO A 54 -3.99 -2.52 12.20
N GLN A 55 -4.27 -2.39 13.50
CA GLN A 55 -4.10 -1.11 14.19
C GLN A 55 -2.68 -0.57 13.99
N ILE A 56 -2.56 0.66 13.49
CA ILE A 56 -1.27 1.28 13.16
C ILE A 56 -1.36 2.80 13.24
N THR A 57 -0.23 3.44 13.56
CA THR A 57 -0.05 4.89 13.41
C THR A 57 0.85 5.14 12.20
N TRP A 58 0.31 5.84 11.21
CA TRP A 58 1.09 6.39 10.10
C TRP A 58 1.68 7.73 10.50
N GLU A 59 3.01 7.79 10.61
CA GLU A 59 3.76 8.96 11.04
C GLU A 59 4.33 9.73 9.84
N ALA A 60 4.53 11.03 10.02
CA ALA A 60 5.17 11.87 9.00
C ALA A 60 6.61 11.39 8.72
N GLY A 61 7.02 11.44 7.45
CA GLY A 61 8.39 11.10 7.05
C GLY A 61 8.73 9.61 7.14
N LYS A 62 7.71 8.74 7.17
CA LYS A 62 7.86 7.28 7.13
C LYS A 62 7.26 6.72 5.84
N ARG A 63 7.78 5.57 5.40
CA ARG A 63 7.19 4.72 4.38
C ARG A 63 6.63 3.47 5.04
N TYR A 64 5.38 3.16 4.72
CA TYR A 64 4.69 1.94 5.15
C TYR A 64 4.52 1.06 3.93
N ILE A 65 5.33 0.02 3.83
CA ILE A 65 5.45 -0.83 2.65
C ILE A 65 4.68 -2.12 2.90
N TYR A 66 3.66 -2.34 2.07
CA TYR A 66 2.86 -3.56 2.04
C TYR A 66 3.22 -4.34 0.78
N SER A 67 3.93 -5.44 0.93
CA SER A 67 4.31 -6.33 -0.15
C SER A 67 3.18 -7.31 -0.47
N ILE A 68 2.96 -7.56 -1.75
CA ILE A 68 1.98 -8.52 -2.23
C ILE A 68 2.76 -9.63 -2.93
N THR A 69 2.76 -10.82 -2.35
CA THR A 69 3.42 -11.99 -2.93
C THR A 69 2.36 -12.92 -3.53
N MET A 70 2.35 -13.00 -4.86
CA MET A 70 1.53 -13.95 -5.58
C MET A 70 2.05 -15.38 -5.38
N ARG A 71 1.16 -16.29 -4.97
CA ARG A 71 1.38 -17.74 -4.93
C ARG A 71 0.46 -18.41 -5.95
N SER A 72 0.70 -19.68 -6.26
CA SER A 72 0.03 -20.39 -7.36
C SER A 72 -1.50 -20.37 -7.31
N ASN A 73 -2.10 -20.31 -6.12
CA ASN A 73 -3.57 -20.28 -5.94
C ASN A 73 -4.03 -19.23 -4.91
N ASP A 74 -3.14 -18.37 -4.43
CA ASP A 74 -3.42 -17.42 -3.35
C ASP A 74 -2.49 -16.21 -3.44
N ALA A 75 -2.82 -15.10 -2.78
CA ALA A 75 -1.93 -13.97 -2.62
C ALA A 75 -1.71 -13.69 -1.14
N GLU A 76 -0.45 -13.58 -0.74
CA GLU A 76 -0.09 -13.14 0.62
C GLU A 76 0.19 -11.64 0.60
N ILE A 77 -0.52 -10.89 1.45
CA ILE A 77 -0.32 -9.46 1.61
C ILE A 77 0.29 -9.20 2.99
N GLY A 78 1.44 -8.54 3.02
CA GLY A 78 2.18 -8.24 4.24
C GLY A 78 3.52 -7.55 3.98
N GLY A 79 4.20 -7.11 5.02
CA GLY A 79 5.59 -6.66 4.96
C GLY A 79 6.58 -7.79 4.67
N GLU A 80 7.84 -7.41 4.55
CA GLU A 80 8.95 -8.34 4.36
C GLU A 80 9.04 -9.35 5.52
N ASN A 81 9.48 -10.58 5.22
CA ASN A 81 9.64 -11.67 6.21
C ASN A 81 8.35 -12.08 6.96
N GLY A 82 7.17 -11.86 6.36
CA GLY A 82 5.88 -12.24 6.96
C GLY A 82 5.40 -11.29 8.06
N GLN A 83 5.99 -10.09 8.16
CA GLN A 83 5.43 -9.01 8.97
C GLN A 83 4.15 -8.47 8.32
N SER A 84 3.33 -7.74 9.06
CA SER A 84 2.14 -7.09 8.49
C SER A 84 2.48 -5.90 7.59
N VAL A 85 3.59 -5.21 7.88
CA VAL A 85 4.07 -4.02 7.15
C VAL A 85 5.56 -3.84 7.40
N THR A 86 6.31 -3.42 6.39
CA THR A 86 7.70 -2.95 6.56
C THR A 86 7.68 -1.43 6.73
N ILE A 87 8.33 -0.92 7.78
CA ILE A 87 8.34 0.53 8.09
C ILE A 87 9.77 1.06 7.98
N GLU A 88 9.94 2.08 7.14
CA GLU A 88 11.24 2.70 6.91
C GLU A 88 11.16 4.22 7.00
N GLY A 89 12.31 4.88 7.18
CA GLY A 89 12.39 6.33 6.99
C GLY A 89 12.13 6.69 5.53
N TRP A 90 11.48 7.83 5.30
CA TRP A 90 11.42 8.41 3.97
C TRP A 90 12.82 8.88 3.57
N THR A 91 13.42 8.20 2.59
CA THR A 91 14.77 8.50 2.08
C THR A 91 14.76 9.10 0.67
N SER A 92 13.58 9.25 0.05
CA SER A 92 13.51 9.79 -1.31
C SER A 92 13.91 11.26 -1.31
N THR A 93 14.82 11.60 -2.22
CA THR A 93 15.23 12.96 -2.56
C THR A 93 14.37 13.58 -3.66
N GLU A 94 13.38 12.83 -4.18
CA GLU A 94 12.48 13.29 -5.23
C GLU A 94 11.37 14.15 -4.61
N GLU A 95 11.27 15.41 -5.05
CA GLU A 95 10.25 16.38 -4.63
C GLU A 95 8.99 16.34 -5.52
N ASP A 96 8.54 15.16 -5.94
CA ASP A 96 7.56 15.04 -7.03
C ASP A 96 6.09 15.23 -6.61
N ILE A 97 5.81 15.53 -5.34
CA ILE A 97 4.42 15.70 -4.85
C ILE A 97 4.26 17.06 -4.18
N THR A 98 3.69 18.02 -4.92
CA THR A 98 3.18 19.28 -4.35
C THR A 98 1.69 19.14 -4.04
N LEU A 99 1.33 19.04 -2.75
CA LEU A 99 -0.07 19.07 -2.31
C LEU A 99 -0.57 20.53 -2.33
N VAL A 100 -1.44 20.85 -3.29
CA VAL A 100 -2.12 22.15 -3.34
C VAL A 100 -3.42 22.06 -2.54
N PRO A 101 -3.62 22.87 -1.50
CA PRO A 101 -4.88 22.88 -0.75
C PRO A 101 -6.05 23.27 -1.66
N VAL A 102 -7.11 22.47 -1.65
CA VAL A 102 -8.38 22.85 -2.30
C VAL A 102 -9.16 23.70 -1.29
N LYS A 103 -9.45 24.95 -1.67
CA LYS A 103 -10.32 25.86 -0.91
C LYS A 103 -11.77 25.38 -0.93
#